data_AF-A0A6J1BH25-F1
#
_entry.id   AF-A0A6J1BH25-F1
#
_cell.length_a   1.000
_cell.length_b   1.000
_cell.length_c   1.000
_cell.angle_alpha   90.00
_cell.angle_beta   90.00
_cell.angle_gamma   90.00
#
_symmetry.space_group_name_H-M   'P 1'
#
loop_
_entity.id
_entity.type
_entity.pdbx_description
1 polymer ?
#
loop_
_entity_poly.entity_id
_entity_poly.type
_entity_poly.pdbx_seq_one_letter_code
_entity_poly.pdbx_strand_id
1 'polypeptide(L)'
;MDSFSTGSSGTGSPQISTEEFMDQMKLQLAQAYAQEFLETVREKCFDKCITKPGSSLSGSESSCISRCVDRYIEATGIISKALFNAPR
;
A
#
# COMPACT_ATOMS: atom_id res chain seq x y z
N MET A 1 -16.31 33.36 33.76
CA MET A 1 -17.67 33.62 34.28
C MET A 1 -18.48 34.15 33.11
N ASP A 2 -19.45 33.52 32.45
CA ASP A 2 -20.09 32.20 32.44
C ASP A 2 -20.83 32.15 31.07
N SER A 3 -20.94 31.03 30.36
CA SER A 3 -22.17 30.23 30.38
C SER A 3 -21.96 28.90 29.66
N PHE A 4 -21.82 27.84 30.43
CA PHE A 4 -21.99 26.46 30.01
C PHE A 4 -23.38 26.04 30.47
N SER A 5 -24.33 25.95 29.53
CA SER A 5 -25.63 25.32 29.77
C SER A 5 -25.70 24.04 28.95
N THR A 6 -25.53 22.94 29.67
CA THR A 6 -25.82 21.56 29.28
C THR A 6 -27.27 21.37 28.82
N GLY A 7 -27.45 20.59 27.75
CA GLY A 7 -28.71 19.99 27.34
C GLY A 7 -28.43 18.61 26.74
N SER A 8 -28.58 17.57 27.57
CA SER A 8 -28.41 16.15 27.23
C SER A 8 -29.51 15.65 26.31
N SER A 9 -29.18 14.66 25.46
CA SER A 9 -29.93 13.41 25.18
C SER A 9 -29.90 13.04 23.71
N GLY A 10 -29.04 12.08 23.41
CA GLY A 10 -28.89 11.48 22.09
C GLY A 10 -27.66 10.59 22.04
N THR A 11 -27.54 9.65 23.00
CA THR A 11 -26.57 8.56 22.91
C THR A 11 -27.03 7.60 21.81
N GLY A 12 -26.90 8.03 20.56
CA GLY A 12 -26.69 7.13 19.45
C GLY A 12 -25.20 6.89 19.39
N SER A 13 -24.71 5.86 20.08
CA SER A 13 -23.41 5.30 19.72
C SER A 13 -23.44 5.10 18.21
N PRO A 14 -22.44 5.58 17.42
CA PRO A 14 -22.35 5.14 16.05
C PRO A 14 -22.15 3.62 16.14
N GLN A 15 -23.23 2.86 15.93
CA GLN A 15 -23.14 1.44 15.64
C GLN A 15 -22.50 1.42 14.26
N ILE A 16 -21.16 1.52 14.21
CA ILE A 16 -20.40 1.20 13.02
C ILE A 16 -20.90 -0.19 12.65
N SER A 17 -21.61 -0.28 11.53
CA SER A 17 -22.14 -1.56 11.09
C SER A 17 -20.97 -2.51 10.89
N THR A 18 -21.16 -3.79 11.20
CA THR A 18 -20.11 -4.79 11.01
C THR A 18 -19.60 -4.78 9.57
N GLU A 19 -20.47 -4.49 8.60
CA GLU A 19 -20.10 -4.24 7.20
C GLU A 19 -19.14 -3.06 7.03
N GLU A 20 -19.46 -1.87 7.56
CA GLU A 20 -18.59 -0.69 7.47
C GLU A 20 -17.23 -0.92 8.14
N PHE A 21 -17.21 -1.62 9.28
CA PHE A 21 -15.97 -1.99 9.95
C PHE A 21 -15.11 -2.93 9.09
N MET A 22 -15.73 -3.95 8.49
CA MET A 22 -15.02 -4.89 7.61
C MET A 22 -14.47 -4.21 6.37
N ASP A 23 -15.20 -3.25 5.80
CA ASP A 23 -14.73 -2.48 4.64
C ASP A 23 -13.58 -1.55 5.01
N GLN A 24 -13.64 -0.89 6.17
CA GLN A 24 -12.50 -0.14 6.70
C GLN A 24 -11.27 -1.03 6.91
N MET A 25 -11.46 -2.24 7.43
CA MET A 25 -10.38 -3.20 7.64
C MET A 25 -9.73 -3.64 6.33
N LYS A 26 -10.53 -3.92 5.28
CA LYS A 26 -10.01 -4.25 3.94
C LYS A 26 -9.16 -3.12 3.36
N LEU A 27 -9.59 -1.88 3.51
CA LEU A 27 -8.84 -0.71 3.05
C LEU A 27 -7.49 -0.59 3.77
N GLN A 28 -7.47 -0.78 5.09
CA GLN A 28 -6.22 -0.78 5.86
C GLN A 28 -5.28 -1.90 5.43
N LEU A 29 -5.80 -3.11 5.20
CA LEU A 29 -5.00 -4.23 4.71
C LEU A 29 -4.41 -3.94 3.32
N ALA A 30 -5.22 -3.41 2.41
CA ALA A 30 -4.76 -3.03 1.08
C ALA A 30 -3.68 -1.94 1.14
N GLN A 31 -3.82 -0.96 2.05
CA GLN A 31 -2.82 0.08 2.27
C GLN A 31 -1.51 -0.51 2.81
N ALA A 32 -1.57 -1.37 3.83
CA ALA A 32 -0.39 -2.01 4.40
C ALA A 32 0.35 -2.86 3.34
N TYR A 33 -0.39 -3.64 2.55
CA TYR A 33 0.17 -4.41 1.44
C TYR A 33 0.84 -3.50 0.39
N ALA A 34 0.21 -2.38 0.04
CA ALA A 34 0.78 -1.43 -0.90
C ALA A 34 2.09 -0.81 -0.38
N GLN A 35 2.16 -0.49 0.93
CA GLN A 35 3.38 0.03 1.55
C GLN A 35 4.52 -0.99 1.51
N GLU A 36 4.26 -2.23 1.93
CA GLU A 36 5.24 -3.31 1.89
C GLU A 36 5.73 -3.61 0.46
N PHE A 37 4.80 -3.61 -0.50
CA PHE A 37 5.12 -3.77 -1.91
C PHE A 37 6.05 -2.65 -2.41
N LEU A 38 5.73 -1.39 -2.10
CA LEU A 38 6.54 -0.24 -2.50
C LEU A 38 7.95 -0.28 -1.87
N GLU A 39 8.06 -0.68 -0.61
CA GLU A 39 9.35 -0.86 0.06
C GLU A 39 10.18 -1.96 -0.61
N THR A 40 9.54 -3.10 -0.88
CA THR A 40 10.20 -4.23 -1.54
C THR A 40 10.68 -3.88 -2.94
N VAL A 41 9.82 -3.26 -3.75
CA VAL A 41 10.18 -2.83 -5.12
C VAL A 41 11.28 -1.79 -5.10
N ARG A 42 11.22 -0.83 -4.17
CA ARG A 42 12.25 0.18 -3.98
C ARG A 42 13.60 -0.48 -3.74
N GLU A 43 13.70 -1.38 -2.77
CA GLU A 43 14.95 -2.07 -2.44
C GLU A 43 15.48 -2.89 -3.63
N LYS A 44 14.63 -3.74 -4.23
CA LYS A 44 15.06 -4.59 -5.34
C LYS A 44 15.51 -3.80 -6.56
N CYS A 45 14.78 -2.75 -6.93
CA CYS A 45 15.14 -1.95 -8.08
C CYS A 45 16.34 -1.03 -7.80
N PHE A 46 16.52 -0.55 -6.56
CA PHE A 46 17.72 0.17 -6.18
C PHE A 46 18.95 -0.72 -6.29
N ASP A 47 18.94 -1.90 -5.67
CA ASP A 47 20.07 -2.85 -5.70
C ASP A 47 20.44 -3.30 -7.11
N LYS A 48 19.45 -3.40 -8.01
CA LYS A 48 19.68 -3.85 -9.38
C LYS A 48 20.12 -2.74 -10.32
N CYS A 49 19.60 -1.53 -10.15
CA CYS A 49 19.80 -0.46 -11.13
C CYS A 49 20.83 0.57 -10.71
N ILE A 50 21.03 0.82 -9.41
CA ILE A 50 21.93 1.87 -8.91
C ILE A 50 23.30 1.28 -8.61
N THR A 51 24.23 1.48 -9.55
CA THR A 51 25.60 0.97 -9.42
C THR A 51 26.57 1.98 -8.81
N LYS A 52 26.27 3.27 -8.95
CA LYS A 52 27.07 4.38 -8.42
C LYS A 52 26.14 5.46 -7.87
N PRO A 53 25.79 5.40 -6.57
CA PRO A 53 24.90 6.39 -5.96
C PRO A 53 25.43 7.82 -6.15
N GLY A 54 24.55 8.72 -6.58
CA GLY A 54 24.84 10.14 -6.77
C GLY A 54 23.65 11.00 -6.35
N SER A 55 23.77 12.32 -6.53
CA SER A 55 22.68 13.26 -6.25
C SER A 55 21.54 13.20 -7.28
N SER A 56 21.75 12.52 -8.41
CA SER A 56 20.75 12.33 -9.46
C SER A 56 20.92 10.97 -10.13
N LEU A 57 19.85 10.50 -10.75
CA LEU A 57 19.87 9.30 -11.58
C LEU A 57 20.42 9.63 -12.96
N SER A 58 21.35 8.82 -13.45
CA SER A 58 21.72 8.83 -14.86
C SER A 58 20.54 8.36 -15.74
N GLY A 59 20.59 8.68 -17.04
CA GLY A 59 19.56 8.22 -17.99
C GLY A 59 19.43 6.69 -18.05
N SER A 60 20.55 5.97 -17.90
CA SER A 60 20.56 4.50 -17.82
C SER A 60 19.93 3.96 -16.53
N GLU A 61 20.22 4.58 -15.38
CA GLU A 61 19.61 4.19 -14.09
C GLU A 61 18.10 4.42 -14.10
N SER A 62 17.65 5.56 -14.60
CA SER A 62 16.22 5.88 -14.76
C SER A 62 15.51 4.86 -15.68
N SER A 63 16.10 4.57 -16.83
CA SER A 63 15.57 3.56 -17.77
C SER A 63 15.54 2.16 -17.16
N CYS A 64 16.55 1.80 -16.36
CA CYS A 64 16.59 0.53 -15.64
C CYS A 64 15.48 0.44 -14.60
N ILE A 65 15.30 1.48 -13.77
CA ILE A 65 14.27 1.50 -12.71
C ILE A 65 12.88 1.34 -13.32
N SER A 66 12.56 2.08 -14.38
CA SER A 66 11.26 1.95 -15.07
C SER A 66 10.99 0.49 -15.48
N ARG A 67 11.96 -0.15 -16.14
CA ARG A 67 11.84 -1.55 -16.55
C ARG A 67 11.77 -2.51 -15.37
N CYS A 68 12.54 -2.25 -14.31
CA CYS A 68 12.56 -3.07 -13.11
C CYS A 68 11.18 -3.09 -12.43
N VAL A 69 10.58 -1.92 -12.24
CA VAL A 69 9.25 -1.78 -11.63
C VAL A 69 8.19 -2.49 -12.47
N ASP A 70 8.17 -2.26 -13.80
CA ASP A 70 7.22 -2.91 -14.73
C ASP A 70 7.31 -4.44 -14.65
N ARG A 71 8.54 -4.98 -14.69
CA ARG A 71 8.79 -6.41 -14.61
C ARG A 71 8.44 -6.99 -13.24
N TYR A 72 8.67 -6.24 -12.16
CA TYR A 72 8.31 -6.69 -10.82
C TYR A 72 6.78 -6.81 -10.67
N ILE A 73 6.03 -5.79 -11.09
CA ILE A 73 4.56 -5.80 -11.07
C ILE A 73 4.02 -6.97 -11.90
N GLU A 74 4.54 -7.18 -13.11
CA GLU A 74 4.14 -8.29 -13.97
C GLU A 74 4.38 -9.65 -13.30
N ALA A 75 5.59 -9.85 -12.76
CA ALA A 75 5.95 -11.09 -12.07
C ALA A 75 5.05 -11.32 -10.84
N THR A 76 4.81 -10.28 -10.03
CA THR A 76 3.87 -10.36 -8.90
C THR A 76 2.47 -10.74 -9.36
N GLY A 77 1.97 -10.18 -10.47
CA GLY A 77 0.67 -10.53 -11.03
C GLY A 77 0.56 -12.00 -11.47
N ILE A 78 1.61 -12.54 -12.10
CA ILE A 78 1.68 -13.96 -12.50
C ILE A 78 1.70 -14.86 -11.25
N ILE A 79 2.55 -14.54 -10.27
CA ILE A 79 2.68 -15.31 -9.04
C ILE A 79 1.37 -15.30 -8.24
N SER A 80 0.74 -14.13 -8.08
CA SER A 80 -0.55 -14.00 -7.39
C SER A 80 -1.63 -14.88 -8.04
N LYS A 81 -1.74 -14.84 -9.38
CA LYS A 81 -2.67 -15.72 -10.11
C LYS A 81 -2.35 -17.19 -9.86
N ALA A 82 -1.09 -17.59 -9.91
CA ALA A 82 -0.71 -18.98 -9.67
C ALA A 82 -1.03 -19.43 -8.23
N LEU A 83 -0.77 -18.59 -7.23
CA LEU A 83 -1.04 -18.87 -5.83
C LEU A 83 -2.54 -19.01 -5.53
N PHE A 84 -3.38 -18.14 -6.10
CA PHE A 84 -4.82 -18.14 -5.83
C PHE A 84 -5.63 -19.06 -6.76
N ASN A 85 -5.10 -19.42 -7.94
CA ASN A 85 -5.77 -20.31 -8.89
C ASN A 85 -5.28 -21.77 -8.83
N ALA A 86 -4.27 -22.09 -8.00
CA ALA A 86 -3.81 -23.46 -7.85
C ALA A 86 -4.92 -24.33 -7.22
N PRO A 87 -5.38 -25.41 -7.88
CA PRO A 87 -6.19 -26.41 -7.20
C PRO A 87 -5.30 -27.07 -6.15
N ARG A 88 -5.77 -27.11 -4.90
CA ARG A 88 -5.13 -27.94 -3.87
C ARG A 88 -5.20 -29.41 -4.25
#